data_AF-A0A7X6X8U8-F1
#
_entry.id   AF-A0A7X6X8U8-F1
#
_cell.length_a   1.000
_cell.length_b   1.000
_cell.length_c   1.000
_cell.angle_alpha   90.00
_cell.angle_beta   90.00
_cell.angle_gamma   90.00
#
_symmetry.space_group_name_H-M   'P 1'
#
loop_
_entity.id
_entity.type
_entity.pdbx_description
1 polymer ?
#
loop_
_entity_poly.entity_id
_entity_poly.type
_entity_poly.pdbx_seq_one_letter_code
_entity_poly.pdbx_strand_id
1 'polypeptide(L)'
;MDASPKTIFDIFNGSRNIEVPFFQRAYVWDEPQWERMLEDVEDVCLVRNPNFLGSVILKQKPTSADRNYGDVRTVIDGQQRLTTLSILLKVLCLKTGNMPAFDKRFRLDDNRTVLQHNHNDIQRYTEIMDLEDIQDITHKD
;
A
#
# COMPACT_ATOMS: atom_id res chain seq x y z
N MET A 1 0.13 -23.39 -2.19
CA MET A 1 0.51 -22.02 -1.76
C MET A 1 1.85 -21.73 -2.37
N ASP A 2 2.00 -20.58 -3.03
CA ASP A 2 3.30 -20.09 -3.51
C ASP A 2 3.76 -18.98 -2.56
N ALA A 3 4.96 -19.12 -2.02
CA ALA A 3 5.58 -18.18 -1.10
C ALA A 3 7.00 -17.92 -1.58
N SER A 4 7.24 -16.70 -2.04
CA SER A 4 8.54 -16.25 -2.52
C SER A 4 8.85 -14.84 -2.01
N PRO A 5 10.13 -14.51 -1.77
CA PRO A 5 10.50 -13.15 -1.43
C PRO A 5 10.07 -12.21 -2.56
N LYS A 6 9.46 -11.09 -2.18
CA LYS A 6 9.00 -10.03 -3.08
C LYS A 6 9.46 -8.69 -2.56
N THR A 7 9.90 -7.82 -3.47
CA THR A 7 10.13 -6.41 -3.16
C THR A 7 8.81 -5.67 -3.08
N ILE A 8 8.83 -4.48 -2.48
CA ILE A 8 7.68 -3.56 -2.47
C ILE A 8 7.19 -3.29 -3.89
N PHE A 9 8.12 -3.19 -4.85
CA PHE A 9 7.83 -2.93 -6.26
C PHE A 9 7.26 -4.13 -7.02
N ASP A 10 7.47 -5.35 -6.53
CA ASP A 10 6.78 -6.53 -7.06
C ASP A 10 5.32 -6.59 -6.59
N ILE A 11 5.02 -5.94 -5.45
CA ILE A 11 3.67 -5.85 -4.87
C ILE A 11 2.91 -4.69 -5.52
N PHE A 12 3.49 -3.48 -5.50
CA PHE A 12 2.94 -2.24 -6.06
C PHE A 12 3.62 -1.92 -7.40
N ASN A 13 2.95 -2.26 -8.50
CA ASN A 13 3.50 -2.21 -9.85
C ASN A 13 2.60 -1.49 -10.87
N GLY A 14 1.57 -0.78 -10.41
CA GLY A 14 0.61 -0.05 -11.25
C GLY A 14 -0.31 -0.89 -12.16
N SER A 15 -0.09 -2.20 -12.26
CA SER A 15 -0.87 -3.10 -13.14
C SER A 15 -1.66 -4.18 -12.39
N ARG A 16 -1.42 -4.32 -11.08
CA ARG A 16 -2.15 -5.21 -10.19
C ARG A 16 -3.14 -4.43 -9.33
N ASN A 17 -4.38 -4.90 -9.26
CA ASN A 17 -5.34 -4.43 -8.27
C ASN A 17 -5.27 -5.30 -7.01
N ILE A 18 -5.07 -4.69 -5.83
CA ILE A 18 -5.02 -5.34 -4.52
C ILE A 18 -6.23 -4.90 -3.71
N GLU A 19 -7.18 -5.81 -3.50
CA GLU A 19 -8.45 -5.54 -2.83
C GLU A 19 -8.43 -6.00 -1.37
N VAL A 20 -8.77 -5.10 -0.46
CA VAL A 20 -9.08 -5.42 0.93
C VAL A 20 -10.55 -5.85 1.00
N PRO A 21 -10.86 -7.10 1.39
CA PRO A 21 -12.24 -7.58 1.41
C PRO A 21 -13.08 -6.93 2.52
N PHE A 22 -14.40 -6.92 2.32
CA PHE A 22 -15.35 -6.22 3.20
C PHE A 22 -15.34 -6.68 4.66
N PHE A 23 -14.96 -7.95 4.90
CA PHE A 23 -14.94 -8.56 6.24
C PHE A 23 -13.62 -8.32 7.00
N GLN A 24 -12.64 -7.64 6.39
CA GLN A 24 -11.43 -7.26 7.11
C GLN A 24 -11.69 -6.05 8.00
N ARG A 25 -10.99 -6.04 9.14
CA ARG A 25 -11.06 -4.94 10.11
C ARG A 25 -10.52 -3.63 9.51
N ALA A 26 -10.98 -2.52 10.09
CA ALA A 26 -10.44 -1.18 9.81
C ALA A 26 -8.94 -1.08 10.12
N TYR A 27 -8.31 0.00 9.66
CA TYR A 27 -6.96 0.34 10.05
C TYR A 27 -6.88 0.65 11.56
N VAL A 28 -5.93 0.04 12.26
CA VAL A 28 -5.80 0.12 13.73
C VAL A 28 -4.35 0.17 14.22
N TRP A 29 -3.38 0.27 13.31
CA TRP A 29 -1.99 0.52 13.71
C TRP A 29 -1.87 1.96 14.22
N ASP A 30 -1.09 2.11 15.28
CA ASP A 30 -0.83 3.37 15.98
C ASP A 30 0.69 3.55 16.15
N GLU A 31 1.12 4.58 16.87
CA GLU A 31 2.53 4.96 17.08
C GLU A 31 3.47 3.75 17.30
N PRO A 32 3.18 2.79 18.20
CA PRO A 32 4.12 1.69 18.47
C PRO A 32 4.32 0.75 17.28
N GLN A 33 3.35 0.64 16.37
CA GLN A 33 3.48 -0.15 15.15
C GLN A 33 4.17 0.65 14.04
N TRP A 34 3.93 1.96 13.99
CA TRP A 34 4.57 2.86 13.04
C TRP A 34 6.07 2.97 13.31
N GLU A 35 6.47 3.17 14.58
CA GLU A 35 7.87 3.24 15.00
C GLU A 35 8.62 1.97 14.58
N ARG A 36 8.08 0.79 14.92
CA ARG A 36 8.69 -0.49 14.52
C ARG A 36 8.85 -0.64 13.00
N MET A 37 7.85 -0.21 12.23
CA MET A 37 7.96 -0.26 10.77
C MET A 37 9.01 0.71 10.23
N LEU A 38 9.13 1.89 10.84
CA LEU A 38 10.12 2.90 10.47
C LEU A 38 11.54 2.43 10.81
N GLU A 39 11.75 1.85 11.99
CA GLU A 39 13.02 1.21 12.40
C GLU A 39 13.44 0.14 11.38
N ASP A 40 12.51 -0.76 11.03
CA ASP A 40 12.76 -1.80 10.02
C ASP A 40 13.20 -1.22 8.66
N VAL A 41 12.59 -0.10 8.25
CA VAL A 41 12.92 0.59 6.99
C VAL A 41 14.26 1.33 7.09
N GLU A 42 14.54 1.99 8.20
CA GLU A 42 15.79 2.70 8.45
C GLU A 42 16.98 1.73 8.46
N ASP A 43 16.84 0.58 9.11
CA ASP A 43 17.84 -0.47 9.13
C ASP A 43 18.20 -0.96 7.71
N VAL A 44 17.20 -1.14 6.84
CA VAL A 44 17.43 -1.49 5.43
C VAL A 44 18.25 -0.41 4.72
N CYS A 45 17.92 0.86 4.96
CA CYS A 45 18.60 1.99 4.34
C CYS A 45 20.05 2.14 4.80
N LEU A 46 20.31 1.94 6.10
CA LEU A 46 21.64 2.09 6.70
C LEU A 46 22.57 0.92 6.36
N VAL A 47 22.08 -0.31 6.51
CA VAL A 47 22.89 -1.52 6.33
C VAL A 47 22.99 -1.93 4.85
N ARG A 48 22.12 -1.40 3.99
CA ARG A 48 22.00 -1.74 2.55
C ARG A 48 21.84 -3.24 2.29
N ASN A 49 21.29 -3.96 3.26
CA ASN A 49 21.03 -5.38 3.18
C ASN A 49 19.50 -5.58 3.11
N PRO A 50 18.97 -6.40 2.19
CA PRO A 50 17.54 -6.71 2.17
C PRO A 50 17.09 -7.28 3.53
N ASN A 51 16.34 -6.48 4.31
CA ASN A 51 15.71 -6.94 5.54
C ASN A 51 14.31 -7.47 5.25
N PHE A 52 13.86 -8.41 6.07
CA PHE A 52 12.52 -8.95 5.98
C PHE A 52 11.53 -8.00 6.65
N LEU A 53 10.85 -7.17 5.84
CA LEU A 53 9.80 -6.26 6.31
C LEU A 53 8.48 -6.97 6.64
N GLY A 54 8.46 -8.27 6.87
CA GLY A 54 7.25 -9.04 7.20
C GLY A 54 6.56 -9.74 6.02
N SER A 55 5.53 -10.53 6.34
CA SER A 55 4.76 -11.31 5.38
C SER A 55 3.44 -10.64 4.99
N VAL A 56 3.02 -10.88 3.75
CA VAL A 56 1.70 -10.50 3.22
C VAL A 56 1.12 -11.73 2.53
N ILE A 57 -0.16 -12.04 2.79
CA ILE A 57 -0.85 -13.15 2.13
C ILE A 57 -1.87 -12.58 1.16
N LEU A 58 -1.67 -12.85 -0.12
CA LEU A 58 -2.55 -12.41 -1.20
C LEU A 58 -3.15 -13.63 -1.90
N LYS A 59 -4.46 -13.58 -2.17
CA LYS A 59 -5.16 -14.59 -2.97
C LYS A 59 -5.47 -14.03 -4.34
N GLN A 60 -4.93 -14.64 -5.40
CA GLN A 60 -5.29 -14.27 -6.77
C GLN A 60 -6.77 -14.60 -7.04
N LYS A 61 -7.49 -13.64 -7.61
CA LYS A 61 -8.85 -13.83 -8.11
C LYS A 61 -8.80 -14.30 -9.57
N PRO A 62 -9.77 -15.12 -10.01
CA PRO A 62 -9.91 -15.43 -11.43
C PRO A 62 -10.17 -14.12 -12.20
N THR A 63 -9.28 -13.77 -13.11
CA THR A 63 -9.45 -12.61 -13.99
C THR A 63 -10.06 -13.07 -15.31
N SER A 64 -11.24 -12.54 -15.63
CA SER A 64 -11.85 -12.69 -16.97
C SER A 64 -11.05 -11.86 -17.98
N ALA A 65 -10.87 -12.36 -19.20
CA ALA A 65 -10.14 -11.68 -20.28
C ALA A 65 -10.73 -10.31 -20.70
N ASP A 66 -11.91 -9.96 -20.16
CA ASP A 66 -12.70 -8.76 -20.48
C ASP A 66 -12.48 -7.60 -19.48
N ARG A 67 -11.55 -7.75 -18.52
CA ARG A 67 -11.18 -6.67 -17.59
C ARG A 67 -9.87 -6.03 -18.05
N ASN A 68 -9.81 -4.70 -18.01
CA ASN A 68 -8.58 -3.91 -18.26
C ASN A 68 -7.42 -4.23 -17.30
N TYR A 69 -7.64 -5.06 -16.27
CA TYR A 69 -6.64 -5.45 -15.28
C TYR A 69 -6.43 -6.96 -15.32
N GLY A 70 -5.20 -7.39 -15.61
CA GLY A 70 -4.85 -8.81 -15.72
C GLY A 70 -4.64 -9.55 -14.39
N ASP A 71 -4.26 -8.84 -13.32
CA ASP A 71 -3.95 -9.43 -12.00
C ASP A 71 -4.75 -8.72 -10.90
N VAL A 72 -5.77 -9.40 -10.37
CA VAL A 72 -6.53 -8.95 -9.19
C VAL A 72 -6.21 -9.88 -8.03
N ARG A 73 -5.82 -9.30 -6.89
CA ARG A 73 -5.50 -10.06 -5.67
C ARG A 73 -6.30 -9.55 -4.50
N THR A 74 -6.73 -10.45 -3.63
CA THR A 74 -7.41 -10.12 -2.38
C THR A 74 -6.45 -10.29 -1.21
N VAL A 75 -6.41 -9.30 -0.33
CA VAL A 75 -5.63 -9.36 0.90
C VAL A 75 -6.28 -10.34 1.88
N ILE A 76 -5.52 -11.37 2.26
CA ILE A 76 -5.90 -12.31 3.32
C ILE A 76 -5.25 -11.90 4.64
N ASP A 77 -3.98 -11.49 4.59
CA ASP A 77 -3.22 -10.98 5.72
C ASP A 77 -2.21 -9.92 5.26
N GLY A 78 -1.82 -9.01 6.16
CA GLY A 78 -0.86 -7.93 5.91
C GLY A 78 -1.48 -6.58 5.50
N GLN A 79 -2.80 -6.40 5.61
CA GLN A 79 -3.49 -5.15 5.26
C GLN A 79 -2.85 -3.92 5.93
N GLN A 80 -2.73 -3.92 7.25
CA GLN A 80 -2.22 -2.78 8.03
C GLN A 80 -0.82 -2.37 7.57
N ARG A 81 0.02 -3.36 7.27
CA ARG A 81 1.38 -3.16 6.78
C ARG A 81 1.40 -2.53 5.38
N LEU A 82 0.60 -3.06 4.45
CA LEU A 82 0.48 -2.51 3.10
C LEU A 82 -0.03 -1.06 3.13
N THR A 83 -1.03 -0.77 3.96
CA THR A 83 -1.60 0.57 4.13
C THR A 83 -0.55 1.55 4.66
N THR A 84 0.11 1.20 5.76
CA THR A 84 1.12 2.06 6.40
C THR A 84 2.29 2.33 5.45
N LEU A 85 2.76 1.29 4.75
CA LEU A 85 3.84 1.42 3.78
C LEU A 85 3.46 2.32 2.59
N SER A 86 2.23 2.19 2.08
CA SER A 86 1.74 3.06 1.00
C SER A 86 1.68 4.52 1.44
N ILE A 87 1.19 4.80 2.65
CA ILE A 87 1.13 6.15 3.23
C ILE A 87 2.53 6.71 3.44
N LEU A 88 3.45 5.92 4.01
CA LEU A 88 4.84 6.33 4.20
C LEU A 88 5.50 6.73 2.88
N LEU A 89 5.38 5.89 1.84
CA LEU A 89 5.96 6.16 0.54
C LEU A 89 5.30 7.37 -0.16
N LYS A 90 3.98 7.57 0.02
CA LYS A 90 3.27 8.76 -0.46
C LYS A 90 3.87 10.02 0.15
N VAL A 91 4.01 10.08 1.47
CA VAL A 91 4.56 11.24 2.18
C VAL A 91 6.02 11.49 1.79
N LEU A 92 6.84 10.44 1.65
CA LEU A 92 8.21 10.57 1.17
C LEU A 92 8.28 11.14 -0.25
N CYS A 93 7.41 10.69 -1.16
CA CYS A 93 7.33 11.22 -2.52
C CYS A 93 6.85 12.67 -2.57
N LEU A 94 5.91 13.07 -1.70
CA LEU A 94 5.53 14.48 -1.53
C LEU A 94 6.72 15.32 -1.05
N LYS A 95 7.44 14.88 -0.01
CA LYS A 95 8.63 15.58 0.52
C LYS A 95 9.76 15.72 -0.48
N THR A 96 9.92 14.76 -1.38
CA THR A 96 11.04 14.70 -2.33
C THR A 96 10.66 15.20 -3.73
N GLY A 97 9.40 15.59 -3.96
CA GLY A 97 8.90 16.02 -5.26
C GLY A 97 8.84 14.92 -6.32
N ASN A 98 8.77 13.64 -5.92
CA ASN A 98 8.85 12.48 -6.81
C ASN A 98 7.49 11.77 -7.00
N MET A 99 6.42 12.56 -7.08
CA MET A 99 5.05 12.08 -7.30
C MET A 99 4.86 11.26 -8.59
N PRO A 100 5.48 11.60 -9.74
CA PRO A 100 5.33 10.78 -10.96
C PRO A 100 5.81 9.33 -10.78
N ALA A 101 6.86 9.11 -9.96
CA ALA A 101 7.33 7.76 -9.66
C ALA A 101 6.38 7.01 -8.71
N PHE A 102 5.72 7.74 -7.80
CA PHE A 102 4.69 7.19 -6.93
C PHE A 102 3.48 6.74 -7.75
N ASP A 103 2.90 7.62 -8.57
CA ASP A 103 1.67 7.32 -9.32
C ASP A 103 1.87 6.13 -10.27
N LYS A 104 3.03 6.03 -10.93
CA LYS A 104 3.37 4.87 -11.79
C LYS A 104 3.26 3.50 -11.07
N ARG A 105 3.44 3.47 -9.75
CA ARG A 105 3.50 2.22 -8.97
C ARG A 105 2.26 2.00 -8.12
N PHE A 106 1.66 3.08 -7.63
CA PHE A 106 0.59 3.07 -6.64
C PHE A 106 -0.77 3.48 -7.23
N ARG A 107 -0.83 3.88 -8.51
CA ARG A 107 -2.07 4.07 -9.25
C ARG A 107 -2.18 3.12 -10.43
N LEU A 108 -3.42 2.77 -10.74
CA LEU A 108 -3.84 2.04 -11.93
C LEU A 108 -4.04 3.02 -13.09
N ASP A 109 -4.18 2.49 -14.31
CA ASP A 109 -4.40 3.29 -15.52
C ASP A 109 -5.68 4.15 -15.47
N ASP A 110 -6.69 3.76 -14.69
CA ASP A 110 -7.90 4.55 -14.44
C ASP A 110 -7.81 5.49 -13.23
N ASN A 111 -6.58 5.80 -12.78
CA ASN A 111 -6.24 6.69 -11.68
C ASN A 111 -6.65 6.21 -10.28
N ARG A 112 -7.27 5.03 -10.14
CA ARG A 112 -7.54 4.42 -8.83
C ARG A 112 -6.25 3.95 -8.16
N THR A 113 -6.24 3.89 -6.84
CA THR A 113 -5.12 3.36 -6.06
C THR A 113 -4.95 1.85 -6.30
N VAL A 114 -3.71 1.36 -6.31
CA VAL A 114 -3.42 -0.08 -6.41
C VAL A 114 -4.01 -0.86 -5.23
N LEU A 115 -3.93 -0.31 -4.02
CA LEU A 115 -4.59 -0.85 -2.83
C LEU A 115 -6.00 -0.26 -2.72
N GLN A 116 -7.01 -1.09 -2.89
CA GLN A 116 -8.43 -0.76 -2.77
C GLN A 116 -8.93 -1.17 -1.39
N HIS A 117 -9.13 -0.20 -0.50
CA HIS A 117 -9.66 -0.44 0.83
C HIS A 117 -11.15 -0.79 0.82
N ASN A 118 -11.62 -1.42 1.89
CA ASN A 118 -13.05 -1.62 2.10
C ASN A 118 -13.72 -0.35 2.65
N HIS A 119 -15.03 -0.42 2.89
CA HIS A 119 -15.85 0.71 3.34
C HIS A 119 -15.38 1.38 4.64
N ASN A 120 -14.57 0.71 5.47
CA ASN A 120 -14.11 1.28 6.74
C ASN A 120 -13.05 2.37 6.54
N ASP A 121 -12.13 2.18 5.58
CA ASP A 121 -10.96 3.05 5.44
C ASP A 121 -10.88 3.76 4.09
N ILE A 122 -11.69 3.35 3.10
CA ILE A 122 -11.54 3.79 1.70
C ILE A 122 -11.54 5.30 1.55
N GLN A 123 -12.42 6.00 2.26
CA GLN A 123 -12.52 7.45 2.16
C GLN A 123 -11.22 8.15 2.60
N ARG A 124 -10.76 7.86 3.82
CA ARG A 124 -9.54 8.46 4.39
C ARG A 124 -8.30 8.04 3.62
N TYR A 125 -8.22 6.77 3.23
CA TYR A 125 -7.11 6.27 2.45
C TYR A 125 -7.00 6.95 1.08
N THR A 126 -8.11 7.08 0.35
CA THR A 126 -8.12 7.76 -0.95
C THR A 126 -7.76 9.24 -0.80
N GLU A 127 -8.30 9.93 0.20
CA GLU A 127 -7.95 11.32 0.51
C GLU A 127 -6.43 11.51 0.69
N ILE A 128 -5.78 10.66 1.48
CA ILE A 128 -4.31 10.70 1.67
C ILE A 128 -3.57 10.46 0.35
N MET A 129 -4.04 9.50 -0.46
CA MET A 129 -3.37 9.15 -1.72
C MET A 129 -3.51 10.26 -2.78
N ASP A 130 -4.58 11.05 -2.72
CA ASP A 130 -4.88 12.16 -3.63
C ASP A 130 -4.25 13.50 -3.22
N LEU A 131 -3.55 13.57 -2.08
CA LEU A 131 -2.81 14.77 -1.68
C LEU A 131 -1.79 15.22 -2.74
N GLU A 132 -1.77 16.50 -3.07
CA GLU A 132 -0.77 17.11 -3.95
C GLU A 132 0.39 17.75 -3.17
N ASP A 133 0.15 18.16 -1.92
CA ASP A 133 1.14 18.74 -1.01
C ASP A 133 0.95 18.20 0.42
N ILE A 134 1.96 18.40 1.28
CA ILE A 134 1.92 17.95 2.67
C ILE A 134 1.03 18.91 3.46
N GLN A 135 -0.09 18.38 3.93
CA GLN A 135 -1.02 19.11 4.78
C GLN A 135 -1.38 18.27 6.00
N ASP A 136 -1.59 18.95 7.13
CA ASP A 136 -2.13 18.32 8.33
C ASP A 136 -3.61 18.01 8.10
N ILE A 137 -3.93 16.72 7.99
CA ILE A 137 -5.30 16.24 7.92
C ILE A 137 -5.86 16.26 9.34
N THR A 138 -6.35 17.42 9.78
CA THR A 138 -7.00 17.56 11.09
C THR A 138 -8.45 17.10 10.98
N HIS A 139 -8.69 15.83 11.30
CA HIS A 139 -10.04 15.37 11.61
C HIS A 139 -10.15 15.10 13.11
N LYS A 140 -10.95 15.91 13.79
CA LYS A 140 -11.52 15.55 15.08
C LYS A 140 -12.48 14.38 14.83
N ASP A 141 -12.15 13.23 15.37
CA ASP A 141 -13.14 12.15 15.58
C ASP A 141 -14.17 12.58 16.64
#